data_AF-A0A8T5Q7C8-F1
#
_entry.id   AF-A0A8T5Q7C8-F1
#
_cell.length_a   1.000
_cell.length_b   1.000
_cell.length_c   1.000
_cell.angle_alpha   90.00
_cell.angle_beta   90.00
_cell.angle_gamma   90.00
#
_symmetry.space_group_name_H-M   'P 1'
#
loop_
_entity.id
_entity.type
_entity.pdbx_description
1 polymer ?
#
loop_
_entity_poly.entity_id
_entity_poly.type
_entity_poly.pdbx_seq_one_letter_code
_entity_poly.pdbx_strand_id
1 'polypeptide(L)'
;MNVYFASANIPLFVGSAAKRSAEQSIYVLGQNGGFFNGGCGQYKHYKLWQTEEEFCDIDIKENFEKHLQSYLDKYLGEYPGVEIPLDNYEFFIRDADKLTINGIAIKNAIYNDTRIMYSLKPSFEIDVGYNLNYYGILMAELKQMIGSMVRCEKEEGLFVCFGKEKQKANNDLSQYNLRFVDIKECGAPEEESDLDLSKGIGRFCVKGNERFVVYDNNTGETELTEISIKFAAYMVDLPPESLSGIKIYDHKKDNGSVIVAWNRDTASDAKTFSLYLSESPFINRRIENRHIAGVKQINITNIEGAEIINDIDLTGCTGSILERPCLYAKYGKPLFKGKLYLVKDAIQEYYIYAIDELKDNKLYYFAVTGIDANENELNNDRTKPGSRFILADGANYITGKSIDDT
;
A
#
# COMPACT_ATOMS: atom_id res chain seq x y z
N MET A 1 -9.66 53.23 -21.77
CA MET A 1 -8.63 53.38 -20.73
C MET A 1 -7.44 54.08 -21.38
N ASN A 2 -6.80 55.06 -20.74
CA ASN A 2 -5.61 55.71 -21.32
C ASN A 2 -4.45 54.71 -21.32
N VAL A 3 -3.73 54.59 -22.44
CA VAL A 3 -2.69 53.58 -22.68
C VAL A 3 -1.64 53.53 -21.56
N TYR A 4 -1.30 54.69 -20.99
CA TYR A 4 -0.39 54.79 -19.87
C TYR A 4 -0.88 54.02 -18.62
N PHE A 5 -2.18 54.13 -18.31
CA PHE A 5 -2.79 53.40 -17.19
C PHE A 5 -2.86 51.89 -17.49
N ALA A 6 -3.14 51.50 -18.73
CA ALA A 6 -3.13 50.09 -19.11
C ALA A 6 -1.73 49.48 -18.92
N SER A 7 -0.68 50.15 -19.39
CA SER A 7 0.71 49.67 -19.23
C SER A 7 1.18 49.61 -17.78
N ALA A 8 0.76 50.55 -16.93
CA ALA A 8 1.11 50.56 -15.52
C ALA A 8 0.38 49.46 -14.72
N ASN A 9 -0.80 49.03 -15.17
CA ASN A 9 -1.61 48.01 -14.50
C ASN A 9 -1.19 46.58 -14.85
N ILE A 10 -0.54 46.34 -16.00
CA ILE A 10 -0.12 44.99 -16.42
C ILE A 10 0.76 44.30 -15.35
N PRO A 11 1.84 44.91 -14.81
CA PRO A 11 2.65 44.26 -13.78
C PRO A 11 1.87 43.93 -12.51
N LEU A 12 0.97 44.82 -12.07
CA LEU A 12 0.11 44.60 -10.91
C LEU A 12 -0.85 43.43 -11.12
N PHE A 13 -1.47 43.38 -12.30
CA PHE A 13 -2.33 42.28 -12.68
C PHE A 13 -1.57 40.96 -12.73
N VAL A 14 -0.42 40.91 -13.40
CA VAL A 14 0.44 39.72 -13.50
C VAL A 14 0.85 39.22 -12.12
N GLY A 15 1.32 40.10 -11.23
CA GLY A 15 1.69 39.71 -9.86
C GLY A 15 0.49 39.17 -9.07
N SER A 16 -0.68 39.77 -9.23
CA SER A 16 -1.91 39.31 -8.57
C SER A 16 -2.38 37.96 -9.13
N ALA A 17 -2.37 37.80 -10.46
CA ALA A 17 -2.71 36.56 -11.14
C ALA A 17 -1.75 35.43 -10.74
N ALA A 18 -0.44 35.70 -10.70
CA ALA A 18 0.56 34.76 -10.24
C ALA A 18 0.33 34.32 -8.80
N LYS A 19 0.04 35.26 -7.90
CA LYS A 19 -0.27 34.94 -6.50
C LYS A 19 -1.51 34.03 -6.41
N ARG A 20 -2.62 34.41 -7.05
CA ARG A 20 -3.86 33.60 -7.06
C ARG A 20 -3.64 32.22 -7.67
N SER A 21 -2.84 32.14 -8.73
CA SER A 21 -2.51 30.88 -9.39
C SER A 21 -1.74 29.97 -8.44
N ALA A 22 -0.74 30.50 -7.74
CA ALA A 22 0.02 29.74 -6.75
C ALA A 22 -0.83 29.28 -5.55
N GLU A 23 -1.69 30.15 -5.02
CA GLU A 23 -2.65 29.82 -3.95
C GLU A 23 -3.60 28.67 -4.40
N GLN A 24 -4.15 28.77 -5.61
CA GLN A 24 -5.00 27.74 -6.20
C GLN A 24 -4.25 26.42 -6.43
N SER A 25 -3.02 26.50 -6.95
CA SER A 25 -2.16 25.33 -7.18
C SER A 25 -1.88 24.57 -5.89
N ILE A 26 -1.58 25.27 -4.79
CA ILE A 26 -1.36 24.63 -3.49
C ILE A 26 -2.62 23.89 -3.02
N TYR A 27 -3.79 24.54 -3.13
CA TYR A 27 -5.06 23.92 -2.76
C TYR A 27 -5.31 22.63 -3.55
N VAL A 28 -5.18 22.70 -4.89
CA VAL A 28 -5.45 21.55 -5.77
C VAL A 28 -4.41 20.45 -5.58
N LEU A 29 -3.15 20.81 -5.34
CA LEU A 29 -2.10 19.88 -5.00
C LEU A 29 -2.45 19.12 -3.71
N GLY A 30 -2.96 19.82 -2.69
CA GLY A 30 -3.44 19.21 -1.45
C GLY A 30 -4.62 18.26 -1.68
N GLN A 31 -5.63 18.68 -2.44
CA GLN A 31 -6.77 17.83 -2.78
C GLN A 31 -6.37 16.57 -3.56
N ASN A 32 -5.29 16.64 -4.33
CA ASN A 32 -4.75 15.54 -5.13
C ASN A 32 -3.53 14.86 -4.50
N GLY A 33 -3.30 15.03 -3.20
CA GLY A 33 -2.19 14.36 -2.49
C GLY A 33 -0.83 14.59 -3.14
N GLY A 34 -0.54 15.78 -3.68
CA GLY A 34 0.76 16.08 -4.27
C GLY A 34 0.88 15.83 -5.77
N PHE A 35 -0.16 15.30 -6.43
CA PHE A 35 -0.11 14.97 -7.86
C PHE A 35 -0.70 16.06 -8.77
N PHE A 36 -0.07 16.29 -9.92
CA PHE A 36 -0.65 17.10 -11.01
C PHE A 36 -1.68 16.29 -11.79
N ASN A 37 -1.24 15.15 -12.32
CA ASN A 37 -2.05 14.16 -13.01
C ASN A 37 -1.60 12.76 -12.60
N GLY A 38 -2.53 11.80 -12.56
CA GLY A 38 -2.20 10.44 -12.18
C GLY A 38 -1.93 10.29 -10.67
N GLY A 39 -0.99 9.42 -10.33
CA GLY A 39 -0.68 8.86 -9.01
C GLY A 39 -0.38 7.37 -9.16
N CYS A 40 -0.02 6.63 -8.10
CA CYS A 40 0.07 5.16 -8.18
C CYS A 40 -1.32 4.47 -8.22
N GLY A 41 -2.32 5.18 -8.71
CA GLY A 41 -3.73 4.83 -8.64
C GLY A 41 -4.50 5.77 -7.72
N GLN A 42 -5.77 5.42 -7.53
CA GLN A 42 -6.67 6.13 -6.64
C GLN A 42 -7.50 5.11 -5.86
N TYR A 43 -7.80 5.43 -4.61
CA TYR A 43 -8.79 4.73 -3.83
C TYR A 43 -9.93 5.69 -3.50
N LYS A 44 -11.11 5.43 -4.10
CA LYS A 44 -12.23 6.38 -4.10
C LYS A 44 -11.77 7.74 -4.64
N HIS A 45 -11.87 8.79 -3.84
CA HIS A 45 -11.47 10.16 -4.20
C HIS A 45 -10.05 10.54 -3.73
N TYR A 46 -9.27 9.57 -3.22
CA TYR A 46 -7.94 9.81 -2.66
C TYR A 46 -6.85 9.26 -3.58
N LYS A 47 -5.80 10.03 -3.83
CA LYS A 47 -4.62 9.55 -4.56
C LYS A 47 -3.79 8.60 -3.69
N LEU A 48 -3.36 7.49 -4.27
CA LEU A 48 -2.49 6.55 -3.58
C LEU A 48 -1.06 7.11 -3.51
N TRP A 49 -0.52 7.19 -2.30
CA TRP A 49 0.90 7.48 -2.03
C TRP A 49 1.76 6.22 -2.00
N GLN A 50 1.11 5.07 -1.88
CA GLN A 50 1.74 3.77 -1.82
C GLN A 50 0.78 2.76 -2.45
N THR A 51 1.33 1.78 -3.17
CA THR A 51 0.70 0.53 -3.59
C THR A 51 1.03 -0.60 -2.61
N GLU A 52 0.49 -1.79 -2.82
CA GLU A 52 0.89 -2.97 -2.03
C GLU A 52 2.42 -3.22 -2.05
N GLU A 53 3.10 -2.83 -3.13
CA GLU A 53 4.51 -3.15 -3.35
C GLU A 53 5.47 -2.00 -3.00
N GLU A 54 5.09 -0.76 -3.30
CA GLU A 54 6.01 0.38 -3.22
C GLU A 54 5.33 1.75 -3.00
N PHE A 55 6.13 2.70 -2.50
CA PHE A 55 5.76 4.11 -2.42
C PHE A 55 5.90 4.80 -3.77
N CYS A 56 4.99 5.73 -4.04
CA CYS A 56 5.09 6.59 -5.22
C CYS A 56 6.27 7.55 -5.11
N ASP A 57 6.94 7.77 -6.23
CA ASP A 57 7.79 8.94 -6.39
C ASP A 57 6.91 10.14 -6.76
N ILE A 58 6.99 11.22 -5.98
CA ILE A 58 6.16 12.41 -6.16
C ILE A 58 7.09 13.61 -6.30
N ASP A 59 7.26 14.10 -7.54
CA ASP A 59 7.92 15.38 -7.77
C ASP A 59 6.94 16.52 -7.49
N ILE A 60 6.86 16.90 -6.22
CA ILE A 60 5.97 17.95 -5.71
C ILE A 60 6.26 19.29 -6.39
N LYS A 61 7.53 19.58 -6.69
CA LYS A 61 7.92 20.84 -7.31
C LYS A 61 7.45 20.89 -8.76
N GLU A 62 7.70 19.84 -9.53
CA GLU A 62 7.23 19.72 -10.92
C GLU A 62 5.70 19.75 -10.98
N ASN A 63 5.01 19.04 -10.08
CA ASN A 63 3.55 19.02 -10.03
C ASN A 63 2.96 20.39 -9.67
N PHE A 64 3.57 21.10 -8.72
CA PHE A 64 3.19 22.47 -8.39
C PHE A 64 3.39 23.43 -9.58
N GLU A 65 4.53 23.35 -10.27
CA GLU A 65 4.85 24.20 -11.42
C GLU A 65 3.85 24.01 -12.57
N LYS A 66 3.45 22.76 -12.85
CA LYS A 66 2.42 22.46 -13.86
C LYS A 66 1.06 23.06 -13.50
N HIS A 67 0.62 22.95 -12.25
CA HIS A 67 -0.61 23.61 -11.79
C HIS A 67 -0.50 25.13 -11.88
N LEU A 68 0.64 25.69 -11.42
CA LEU A 68 0.90 27.13 -11.45
C LEU A 68 0.79 27.69 -12.86
N GLN A 69 1.47 27.06 -13.83
CA GLN A 69 1.42 27.45 -15.23
C GLN A 69 -0.02 27.40 -15.75
N SER A 70 -0.72 26.28 -15.53
CA SER A 70 -2.09 26.10 -16.01
C SER A 70 -3.07 27.15 -15.48
N TYR A 71 -2.97 27.54 -14.20
CA TYR A 71 -3.82 28.59 -13.63
C TYR A 71 -3.40 29.98 -14.06
N LEU A 72 -2.09 30.24 -14.15
CA LEU A 72 -1.57 31.52 -14.58
C LEU A 72 -2.02 31.83 -16.00
N ASP A 73 -1.91 30.87 -16.91
CA ASP A 73 -2.36 31.01 -18.31
C ASP A 73 -3.84 31.35 -18.40
N LYS A 74 -4.67 30.70 -17.58
CA LYS A 74 -6.10 31.01 -17.52
C LYS A 74 -6.33 32.48 -17.14
N TYR A 75 -5.70 32.95 -16.05
CA TYR A 75 -5.87 34.35 -15.63
C TYR A 75 -5.30 35.34 -16.66
N LEU A 76 -4.13 35.06 -17.23
CA LEU A 76 -3.50 35.96 -18.20
C LEU A 76 -4.31 36.09 -19.49
N GLY A 77 -4.93 35.00 -19.95
CA GLY A 77 -5.81 35.00 -21.12
C GLY A 77 -7.11 35.81 -20.95
N GLU A 78 -7.51 36.11 -19.71
CA GLU A 78 -8.71 36.88 -19.40
C GLU A 78 -8.46 38.41 -19.35
N TYR A 79 -7.21 38.88 -19.45
CA TYR A 79 -6.92 40.31 -19.35
C TYR A 79 -7.41 41.10 -20.57
N PRO A 80 -8.32 42.08 -20.42
CA PRO A 80 -8.93 42.75 -21.55
C PRO A 80 -7.94 43.67 -22.28
N GLY A 81 -7.81 43.47 -23.60
CA GLY A 81 -7.08 44.38 -24.49
C GLY A 81 -5.56 44.25 -24.47
N VAL A 82 -4.99 43.29 -23.74
CA VAL A 82 -3.57 42.92 -23.81
C VAL A 82 -3.46 41.46 -24.18
N GLU A 83 -2.63 41.15 -25.17
CA GLU A 83 -2.24 39.78 -25.48
C GLU A 83 -1.01 39.42 -24.65
N ILE A 84 -1.19 38.51 -23.69
CA ILE A 84 -0.10 37.94 -22.90
C ILE A 84 0.07 36.48 -23.33
N PRO A 85 1.25 36.04 -23.81
CA PRO A 85 1.44 34.66 -24.21
C PRO A 85 1.24 33.67 -23.05
N LEU A 86 0.63 32.50 -23.32
CA LEU A 86 0.31 31.44 -22.34
C LEU A 86 1.51 30.52 -22.02
N ASP A 87 2.71 30.90 -22.44
CA ASP A 87 3.96 30.18 -22.18
C ASP A 87 5.06 31.22 -21.92
N ASN A 88 4.67 32.30 -21.24
CA ASN A 88 5.48 33.49 -21.13
C ASN A 88 6.47 33.46 -19.96
N TYR A 89 6.44 32.45 -19.09
CA TYR A 89 7.19 32.50 -17.83
C TYR A 89 8.12 31.32 -17.67
N GLU A 90 9.36 31.62 -17.26
CA GLU A 90 10.28 30.65 -16.67
C GLU A 90 10.23 30.81 -15.14
N PHE A 91 9.96 29.72 -14.42
CA PHE A 91 9.79 29.76 -12.97
C PHE A 91 11.06 29.34 -12.22
N PHE A 92 11.42 30.14 -11.22
CA PHE A 92 12.45 29.80 -10.23
C PHE A 92 11.79 29.70 -8.86
N ILE A 93 11.46 28.46 -8.50
CA ILE A 93 10.81 28.10 -7.24
C ILE A 93 11.89 27.81 -6.18
N ARG A 94 11.87 28.57 -5.09
CA ARG A 94 12.69 28.37 -3.89
C ARG A 94 11.79 27.93 -2.74
N ASP A 95 12.14 26.81 -2.10
CA ASP A 95 11.41 26.20 -0.98
C ASP A 95 12.39 25.91 0.15
N ALA A 96 12.74 26.95 0.93
CA ALA A 96 13.61 26.81 2.10
C ALA A 96 12.75 26.76 3.37
N ASP A 97 12.06 27.86 3.67
CA ASP A 97 11.08 27.95 4.76
C ASP A 97 9.68 28.24 4.25
N LYS A 98 9.60 29.11 3.23
CA LYS A 98 8.39 29.52 2.53
C LYS A 98 8.62 29.48 1.03
N LEU A 99 7.58 29.08 0.32
CA LEU A 99 7.53 28.98 -1.12
C LEU A 99 7.60 30.37 -1.73
N THR A 100 8.75 30.68 -2.30
CA THR A 100 8.99 31.91 -3.07
C THR A 100 9.09 31.55 -4.55
N ILE A 101 8.32 32.24 -5.38
CA ILE A 101 8.22 31.97 -6.81
C ILE A 101 8.67 33.22 -7.56
N ASN A 102 9.71 33.07 -8.38
CA ASN A 102 10.11 34.10 -9.34
C ASN A 102 9.68 33.68 -10.74
N GLY A 103 8.81 34.46 -11.38
CA GLY A 103 8.44 34.25 -12.78
C GLY A 103 9.14 35.27 -13.66
N ILE A 104 10.02 34.81 -14.55
CA ILE A 104 10.71 35.68 -15.51
C ILE A 104 9.97 35.64 -16.85
N ALA A 105 9.47 36.79 -17.29
CA ALA A 105 8.80 36.89 -18.58
C ALA A 105 9.80 36.71 -19.75
N ILE A 106 9.60 35.70 -20.60
CA ILE A 106 10.47 35.40 -21.75
C ILE A 106 10.00 36.09 -23.03
N LYS A 107 8.70 36.35 -23.19
CA LYS A 107 8.07 37.05 -24.31
C LYS A 107 7.48 38.39 -23.86
N ASN A 108 7.11 39.21 -24.83
CA ASN A 108 6.51 40.50 -24.57
C ASN A 108 4.98 40.36 -24.46
N ALA A 109 4.38 40.99 -23.45
CA ALA A 109 2.97 41.31 -23.47
C ALA A 109 2.73 42.44 -24.48
N ILE A 110 1.75 42.26 -25.37
CA ILE A 110 1.45 43.18 -26.46
C ILE A 110 0.13 43.87 -26.18
N TYR A 111 0.17 45.19 -25.99
CA TYR A 111 -1.03 46.03 -25.97
C TYR A 111 -1.19 46.68 -27.34
N ASN A 112 -2.30 46.38 -28.02
CA ASN A 112 -2.58 46.90 -29.36
C ASN A 112 -3.70 47.96 -29.29
N ASP A 113 -3.30 49.23 -29.24
CA ASP A 113 -4.19 50.35 -29.51
C ASP A 113 -3.87 50.88 -30.91
N THR A 114 -4.91 51.25 -31.65
CA THR A 114 -4.89 51.85 -33.00
C THR A 114 -3.83 52.92 -33.27
N ARG A 115 -3.21 53.49 -32.23
CA ARG A 115 -2.22 54.57 -32.33
C ARG A 115 -0.85 54.24 -31.75
N ILE A 116 -0.72 53.24 -30.87
CA ILE A 116 0.56 52.94 -30.20
C ILE A 116 0.64 51.46 -29.84
N MET A 117 1.76 50.82 -30.18
CA MET A 117 2.13 49.49 -29.72
C MET A 117 3.07 49.59 -28.52
N TYR A 118 2.72 48.93 -27.42
CA TYR A 118 3.60 48.78 -26.25
C TYR A 118 3.94 47.32 -26.01
N SER A 119 5.19 47.10 -25.61
CA SER A 119 5.79 45.79 -25.38
C SER A 119 6.46 45.78 -24.02
N LEU A 120 6.00 44.91 -23.11
CA LEU A 120 6.51 44.81 -21.74
C LEU A 120 6.84 43.36 -21.39
N LYS A 121 7.85 43.16 -20.53
CA LYS A 121 8.19 41.85 -19.93
C LYS A 121 7.92 41.88 -18.42
N PRO A 122 6.65 41.80 -17.99
CA PRO A 122 6.31 41.87 -16.57
C PRO A 122 6.73 40.58 -15.86
N SER A 123 7.87 40.62 -15.17
CA SER A 123 8.32 39.56 -14.25
C SER A 123 7.76 39.80 -12.85
N PHE A 124 7.71 38.76 -12.02
CA PHE A 124 7.19 38.85 -10.66
C PHE A 124 8.00 38.01 -9.67
N GLU A 125 7.94 38.40 -8.41
CA GLU A 125 8.37 37.61 -7.25
C GLU A 125 7.21 37.61 -6.25
N ILE A 126 6.78 36.42 -5.83
CA ILE A 126 5.68 36.24 -4.87
C ILE A 126 6.11 35.28 -3.75
N ASP A 127 5.73 35.61 -2.52
CA ASP A 127 5.74 34.71 -1.35
C ASP A 127 4.30 34.30 -1.06
N VAL A 128 4.06 32.99 -1.01
CA VAL A 128 2.73 32.42 -0.75
C VAL A 128 2.59 31.83 0.65
N GLY A 129 3.64 31.86 1.47
CA GLY A 129 3.57 31.43 2.86
C GLY A 129 3.25 29.95 3.06
N TYR A 130 3.55 29.10 2.08
CA TYR A 130 3.40 27.64 2.14
C TYR A 130 4.76 26.95 2.04
N ASN A 131 4.88 25.70 2.49
CA ASN A 131 6.12 24.93 2.40
C ASN A 131 5.87 23.61 1.65
N LEU A 132 6.50 23.42 0.49
CA LEU A 132 6.28 22.20 -0.32
C LEU A 132 6.92 20.96 0.33
N ASN A 133 7.89 21.14 1.23
CA ASN A 133 8.49 20.05 2.00
C ASN A 133 7.51 19.36 2.98
N TYR A 134 6.32 19.94 3.24
CA TYR A 134 5.28 19.27 4.01
C TYR A 134 4.92 17.89 3.45
N TYR A 135 4.94 17.71 2.13
CA TYR A 135 4.71 16.40 1.51
C TYR A 135 5.82 15.39 1.84
N GLY A 136 7.07 15.84 1.86
CA GLY A 136 8.20 15.00 2.26
C GLY A 136 8.12 14.56 3.72
N ILE A 137 7.76 15.48 4.61
CA ILE A 137 7.51 15.21 6.04
C ILE A 137 6.37 14.20 6.20
N LEU A 138 5.23 14.43 5.56
CA LEU A 138 4.08 13.53 5.65
C LEU A 138 4.38 12.14 5.09
N MET A 139 5.17 12.05 4.01
CA MET A 139 5.58 10.77 3.44
C MET A 139 6.50 10.00 4.39
N ALA A 140 7.40 10.69 5.10
CA ALA A 140 8.25 10.08 6.12
C ALA A 140 7.43 9.59 7.32
N GLU A 141 6.47 10.38 7.80
CA GLU A 141 5.56 9.98 8.88
C GLU A 141 4.69 8.78 8.49
N LEU A 142 4.16 8.78 7.27
CA LEU A 142 3.39 7.65 6.75
C LEU A 142 4.23 6.36 6.71
N LYS A 143 5.47 6.44 6.23
CA LYS A 143 6.41 5.31 6.23
C LYS A 143 6.67 4.78 7.63
N GLN A 144 6.87 5.67 8.60
CA GLN A 144 7.07 5.32 10.00
C GLN A 144 5.83 4.61 10.58
N MET A 145 4.65 5.18 10.36
CA MET A 145 3.37 4.62 10.82
C MET A 145 3.10 3.24 10.22
N ILE A 146 3.34 3.04 8.93
CA ILE A 146 3.15 1.72 8.30
C ILE A 146 4.14 0.70 8.89
N GLY A 147 5.40 1.10 9.09
CA GLY A 147 6.40 0.22 9.70
C GLY A 147 6.15 -0.12 11.18
N SER A 148 5.48 0.75 11.95
CA SER A 148 5.06 0.46 13.32
C SER A 148 3.78 -0.36 13.37
N MET A 149 2.84 -0.14 12.45
CA MET A 149 1.59 -0.88 12.39
C MET A 149 1.79 -2.37 12.16
N VAL A 150 2.77 -2.75 11.33
CA VAL A 150 3.22 -4.15 11.16
C VAL A 150 3.49 -4.87 12.48
N ARG A 151 4.01 -4.15 13.49
CA ARG A 151 4.33 -4.74 14.79
C ARG A 151 3.13 -4.78 15.72
N CYS A 152 2.35 -3.71 15.74
CA CYS A 152 1.28 -3.54 16.73
C CYS A 152 -0.06 -4.16 16.30
N GLU A 153 -0.27 -4.39 15.01
CA GLU A 153 -1.41 -5.18 14.52
C GLU A 153 -1.47 -6.58 15.14
N LYS A 154 -0.31 -7.23 15.31
CA LYS A 154 -0.20 -8.56 15.93
C LYS A 154 -0.71 -8.61 17.37
N GLU A 155 -0.62 -7.48 18.08
CA GLU A 155 -0.93 -7.40 19.51
C GLU A 155 -2.36 -6.91 19.77
N GLU A 156 -2.82 -5.93 19.00
CA GLU A 156 -4.03 -5.15 19.33
C GLU A 156 -5.04 -5.02 18.18
N GLY A 157 -4.69 -5.52 16.98
CA GLY A 157 -5.48 -5.38 15.76
C GLY A 157 -5.30 -4.04 15.05
N LEU A 158 -5.57 -4.03 13.74
CA LEU A 158 -5.25 -2.93 12.84
C LEU A 158 -5.90 -1.59 13.23
N PHE A 159 -7.17 -1.60 13.67
CA PHE A 159 -7.91 -0.36 14.00
C PHE A 159 -7.34 0.36 15.23
N VAL A 160 -7.05 -0.38 16.30
CA VAL A 160 -6.44 0.19 17.52
C VAL A 160 -5.05 0.71 17.20
N CYS A 161 -4.30 -0.05 16.42
CA CYS A 161 -2.96 0.32 16.01
C CYS A 161 -2.93 1.60 15.17
N PHE A 162 -3.80 1.69 14.18
CA PHE A 162 -3.97 2.87 13.34
C PHE A 162 -4.26 4.12 14.17
N GLY A 163 -5.18 4.03 15.14
CA GLY A 163 -5.50 5.15 16.02
C GLY A 163 -4.30 5.63 16.85
N LYS A 164 -3.53 4.70 17.43
CA LYS A 164 -2.33 5.02 18.23
C LYS A 164 -1.24 5.67 17.38
N GLU A 165 -0.94 5.10 16.22
CA GLU A 165 0.11 5.64 15.35
C GLU A 165 -0.31 6.98 14.72
N LYS A 166 -1.58 7.17 14.38
CA LYS A 166 -2.13 8.47 13.94
C LYS A 166 -1.97 9.53 15.04
N GLN A 167 -2.23 9.18 16.30
CA GLN A 167 -2.04 10.10 17.43
C GLN A 167 -0.56 10.46 17.63
N LYS A 168 0.33 9.46 17.52
CA LYS A 168 1.77 9.68 17.60
C LYS A 168 2.26 10.62 16.50
N ALA A 169 1.87 10.35 15.25
CA ALA A 169 2.21 11.20 14.12
C ALA A 169 1.67 12.64 14.28
N ASN A 170 0.50 12.81 14.90
CA ASN A 170 -0.02 14.15 15.23
C ASN A 170 0.87 14.94 16.20
N ASN A 171 1.50 14.27 17.17
CA ASN A 171 2.46 14.93 18.06
C ASN A 171 3.69 15.39 17.27
N ASP A 172 4.20 14.53 16.39
CA ASP A 172 5.38 14.80 15.58
C ASP A 172 5.11 15.93 14.54
N LEU A 173 3.91 15.97 13.97
CA LEU A 173 3.49 16.98 12.99
C LEU A 173 3.13 18.35 13.59
N SER A 174 2.85 18.41 14.89
CA SER A 174 2.45 19.66 15.56
C SER A 174 3.48 20.79 15.43
N GLN A 175 4.78 20.45 15.34
CA GLN A 175 5.86 21.41 15.13
C GLN A 175 5.79 22.12 13.76
N TYR A 176 5.06 21.55 12.80
CA TYR A 176 4.85 22.08 11.46
C TYR A 176 3.46 22.70 11.27
N ASN A 177 2.66 22.82 12.34
CA ASN A 177 1.24 23.19 12.29
C ASN A 177 0.38 22.25 11.42
N LEU A 178 0.82 21.00 11.25
CA LEU A 178 0.09 19.97 10.54
C LEU A 178 -0.56 19.00 11.54
N ARG A 179 -1.73 18.46 11.17
CA ARG A 179 -2.36 17.37 11.93
C ARG A 179 -3.20 16.49 11.02
N PHE A 180 -3.10 15.19 11.21
CA PHE A 180 -4.09 14.23 10.76
C PHE A 180 -5.42 14.47 11.46
N VAL A 181 -6.48 14.59 10.67
CA VAL A 181 -7.87 14.71 11.12
C VAL A 181 -8.70 13.53 10.61
N ASP A 182 -9.91 13.38 11.11
CA ASP A 182 -10.88 12.44 10.53
C ASP A 182 -11.19 12.85 9.08
N ILE A 183 -11.29 11.91 8.15
CA ILE A 183 -11.58 12.23 6.74
C ILE A 183 -12.88 13.01 6.56
N LYS A 184 -13.83 12.89 7.50
CA LYS A 184 -15.09 13.67 7.53
C LYS A 184 -14.83 15.16 7.73
N GLU A 185 -13.81 15.53 8.50
CA GLU A 185 -13.41 16.94 8.63
C GLU A 185 -12.93 17.55 7.30
N CYS A 186 -12.66 16.71 6.30
CA CYS A 186 -12.21 17.11 4.97
C CYS A 186 -13.27 16.89 3.89
N GLY A 187 -14.53 16.70 4.30
CA GLY A 187 -15.68 16.60 3.40
C GLY A 187 -15.93 15.21 2.83
N ALA A 188 -15.37 14.15 3.43
CA ALA A 188 -15.76 12.78 3.08
C ALA A 188 -17.23 12.50 3.51
N PRO A 189 -17.98 11.65 2.78
CA PRO A 189 -19.33 11.21 3.18
C PRO A 189 -19.36 10.56 4.58
N GLU A 190 -20.50 10.62 5.27
CA GLU A 190 -20.63 10.12 6.65
C GLU A 190 -20.39 8.61 6.78
N GLU A 191 -20.73 7.84 5.74
CA GLU A 191 -20.49 6.40 5.66
C GLU A 191 -19.01 6.03 5.44
N GLU A 192 -18.15 6.99 5.12
CA GLU A 192 -16.73 6.73 4.91
C GLU A 192 -15.94 6.71 6.24
N SER A 193 -15.04 5.72 6.38
CA SER A 193 -14.13 5.54 7.52
C SER A 193 -12.68 5.89 7.16
N ASP A 194 -11.85 6.31 8.11
CA ASP A 194 -10.42 6.49 7.85
C ASP A 194 -9.73 5.21 7.33
N LEU A 195 -10.21 4.03 7.76
CA LEU A 195 -9.61 2.74 7.41
C LEU A 195 -10.63 1.85 6.72
N ASP A 196 -10.27 1.32 5.55
CA ASP A 196 -11.00 0.27 4.86
C ASP A 196 -10.33 -1.08 5.11
N LEU A 197 -10.82 -1.78 6.14
CA LEU A 197 -10.29 -3.07 6.57
C LEU A 197 -10.34 -4.13 5.47
N SER A 198 -11.37 -4.08 4.60
CA SER A 198 -11.53 -5.08 3.53
C SER A 198 -10.48 -4.97 2.42
N LYS A 199 -9.74 -3.87 2.39
CA LYS A 199 -8.70 -3.58 1.40
C LYS A 199 -7.34 -3.30 2.03
N GLY A 200 -7.25 -3.24 3.36
CA GLY A 200 -6.04 -2.77 4.03
C GLY A 200 -5.65 -1.36 3.59
N ILE A 201 -6.60 -0.46 3.28
CA ILE A 201 -6.29 0.90 2.81
C ILE A 201 -6.68 1.94 3.86
N GLY A 202 -5.70 2.75 4.25
CA GLY A 202 -5.88 3.94 5.07
C GLY A 202 -6.10 5.15 4.18
N ARG A 203 -7.15 5.92 4.47
CA ARG A 203 -7.43 7.25 3.92
C ARG A 203 -7.00 8.28 4.95
N PHE A 204 -6.26 9.26 4.47
CA PHE A 204 -5.67 10.30 5.31
C PHE A 204 -6.17 11.65 4.86
N CYS A 205 -6.49 12.47 5.85
CA CYS A 205 -6.55 13.90 5.65
C CYS A 205 -5.66 14.60 6.66
N VAL A 206 -4.83 15.50 6.17
CA VAL A 206 -3.98 16.38 6.97
C VAL A 206 -4.42 17.81 6.76
N LYS A 207 -4.67 18.54 7.86
CA LYS A 207 -4.96 19.98 7.81
C LYS A 207 -3.77 20.80 8.27
N GLY A 208 -3.50 21.89 7.55
CA GLY A 208 -2.67 23.01 8.00
C GLY A 208 -3.54 24.15 8.53
N ASN A 209 -2.92 25.11 9.20
CA ASN A 209 -3.61 26.32 9.70
C ASN A 209 -3.58 27.46 8.68
N GLU A 210 -2.78 27.33 7.63
CA GLU A 210 -2.64 28.31 6.57
C GLU A 210 -3.90 28.35 5.70
N ARG A 211 -4.31 29.57 5.33
CA ARG A 211 -5.52 29.80 4.51
C ARG A 211 -5.18 30.52 3.23
N PHE A 212 -5.78 30.08 2.14
CA PHE A 212 -5.51 30.53 0.78
C PHE A 212 -6.79 30.99 0.12
N VAL A 213 -6.69 31.97 -0.78
CA VAL A 213 -7.85 32.36 -1.58
C VAL A 213 -7.98 31.40 -2.73
N VAL A 214 -9.03 30.60 -2.70
CA VAL A 214 -9.31 29.53 -3.64
C VAL A 214 -10.56 29.89 -4.42
N TYR A 215 -10.53 29.66 -5.73
CA TYR A 215 -11.69 29.77 -6.60
C TYR A 215 -12.40 28.43 -6.67
N ASP A 216 -13.66 28.40 -6.24
CA ASP A 216 -14.52 27.22 -6.38
C ASP A 216 -15.26 27.28 -7.71
N ASN A 217 -14.95 26.33 -8.60
CA ASN A 217 -15.59 26.24 -9.92
C ASN A 217 -17.10 25.92 -9.83
N ASN A 218 -17.57 25.32 -8.72
CA ASN A 218 -18.97 24.94 -8.57
C ASN A 218 -19.84 26.14 -8.19
N THR A 219 -19.35 27.00 -7.31
CA THR A 219 -20.07 28.20 -6.85
C THR A 219 -19.73 29.43 -7.70
N GLY A 220 -18.57 29.44 -8.35
CA GLY A 220 -18.02 30.59 -9.05
C GLY A 220 -17.51 31.68 -8.10
N GLU A 221 -17.35 31.38 -6.82
CA GLU A 221 -16.93 32.32 -5.78
C GLU A 221 -15.47 32.08 -5.35
N THR A 222 -14.84 33.12 -4.81
CA THR A 222 -13.53 33.01 -4.16
C THR A 222 -13.70 32.99 -2.64
N GLU A 223 -13.17 31.97 -1.98
CA GLU A 223 -13.22 31.82 -0.54
C GLU A 223 -11.83 31.66 0.08
N LEU A 224 -11.73 31.96 1.38
CA LEU A 224 -10.51 31.79 2.15
C LEU A 224 -10.54 30.40 2.82
N THR A 225 -9.78 29.46 2.28
CA THR A 225 -9.91 28.03 2.61
C THR A 225 -8.63 27.49 3.23
N GLU A 226 -8.76 26.67 4.27
CA GLU A 226 -7.64 25.91 4.87
C GLU A 226 -7.15 24.84 3.90
N ILE A 227 -5.84 24.60 3.84
CA ILE A 227 -5.32 23.48 3.05
C ILE A 227 -5.64 22.17 3.77
N SER A 228 -6.27 21.27 3.03
CA SER A 228 -6.30 19.84 3.35
C SER A 228 -5.47 19.07 2.33
N ILE A 229 -4.55 18.23 2.81
CA ILE A 229 -3.82 17.26 2.00
C ILE A 229 -4.52 15.92 2.15
N LYS A 230 -5.04 15.40 1.04
CA LYS A 230 -5.83 14.17 0.97
C LYS A 230 -5.07 13.10 0.22
N PHE A 231 -4.84 11.96 0.85
CA PHE A 231 -4.20 10.81 0.22
C PHE A 231 -4.67 9.49 0.81
N ALA A 232 -4.36 8.39 0.14
CA ALA A 232 -4.58 7.05 0.64
C ALA A 232 -3.27 6.26 0.56
N ALA A 233 -3.14 5.24 1.39
CA ALA A 233 -2.02 4.32 1.36
C ALA A 233 -2.50 2.92 1.75
N TYR A 234 -1.87 1.90 1.18
CA TYR A 234 -2.00 0.55 1.69
C TYR A 234 -1.34 0.49 3.06
N MET A 235 -2.15 0.25 4.08
CA MET A 235 -1.69 -0.13 5.41
C MET A 235 -1.37 -1.60 5.27
N VAL A 236 -0.08 -1.89 5.12
CA VAL A 236 0.40 -3.22 4.75
C VAL A 236 -0.22 -4.26 5.67
N ASP A 237 -1.12 -5.05 5.09
CA ASP A 237 -1.59 -6.30 5.67
C ASP A 237 -0.57 -7.35 5.27
N LEU A 238 0.36 -7.62 6.19
CA LEU A 238 1.43 -8.55 5.87
C LEU A 238 0.84 -9.95 5.82
N PRO A 239 1.17 -10.74 4.77
CA PRO A 239 0.80 -12.14 4.79
C PRO A 239 1.39 -12.82 6.03
N PRO A 240 0.74 -13.90 6.52
CA PRO A 240 1.26 -14.65 7.66
C PRO A 240 2.73 -15.03 7.46
N GLU A 241 3.49 -15.02 8.56
CA GLU A 241 4.89 -15.43 8.53
C GLU A 241 5.06 -16.86 7.99
N SER A 242 6.23 -17.13 7.42
CA SER A 242 6.58 -18.48 6.95
C SER A 242 6.41 -19.52 8.06
N LEU A 243 5.78 -20.64 7.73
CA LEU A 243 5.60 -21.74 8.66
C LEU A 243 6.94 -22.44 8.91
N SER A 244 7.21 -22.79 10.16
CA SER A 244 8.44 -23.50 10.53
C SER A 244 8.21 -25.00 10.78
N GLY A 245 9.29 -25.76 10.85
CA GLY A 245 9.25 -27.16 11.27
C GLY A 245 8.50 -28.09 10.30
N ILE A 246 8.40 -27.72 9.02
CA ILE A 246 7.71 -28.52 8.02
C ILE A 246 8.43 -29.87 7.84
N LYS A 247 7.72 -30.97 8.02
CA LYS A 247 8.20 -32.36 7.91
C LYS A 247 7.23 -33.21 7.10
N ILE A 248 7.76 -34.23 6.42
CA ILE A 248 6.98 -35.28 5.78
C ILE A 248 7.27 -36.59 6.48
N TYR A 249 6.21 -37.34 6.75
CA TYR A 249 6.27 -38.70 7.21
C TYR A 249 5.62 -39.59 6.18
N ASP A 250 6.33 -40.65 5.85
CA ASP A 250 5.85 -41.74 5.01
C ASP A 250 5.92 -43.02 5.84
N HIS A 251 4.90 -43.85 5.73
CA HIS A 251 4.78 -45.08 6.50
C HIS A 251 4.53 -46.26 5.58
N LYS A 252 5.08 -47.41 5.99
CA LYS A 252 4.82 -48.67 5.31
C LYS A 252 3.31 -48.89 5.23
N LYS A 253 2.82 -49.18 4.02
CA LYS A 253 1.41 -49.48 3.69
C LYS A 253 0.44 -48.29 3.70
N ASP A 254 0.94 -47.05 3.80
CA ASP A 254 0.11 -45.86 3.55
C ASP A 254 0.08 -45.57 2.04
N ASN A 255 -0.42 -46.53 1.25
CA ASN A 255 -0.38 -46.52 -0.22
C ASN A 255 -0.97 -45.23 -0.78
N GLY A 256 -0.15 -44.52 -1.56
CA GLY A 256 -0.47 -43.24 -2.16
C GLY A 256 -0.79 -42.13 -1.17
N SER A 257 -0.22 -42.15 0.04
CA SER A 257 -0.39 -41.10 1.03
C SER A 257 0.89 -40.75 1.77
N VAL A 258 0.93 -39.51 2.29
CA VAL A 258 1.97 -39.03 3.21
C VAL A 258 1.33 -38.11 4.25
N ILE A 259 1.97 -37.97 5.39
CA ILE A 259 1.59 -36.97 6.40
C ILE A 259 2.51 -35.78 6.24
N VAL A 260 1.95 -34.59 6.14
CA VAL A 260 2.69 -33.34 6.26
C VAL A 260 2.43 -32.76 7.64
N ALA A 261 3.49 -32.42 8.35
CA ALA A 261 3.45 -31.80 9.65
C ALA A 261 4.15 -30.44 9.59
N TRP A 262 3.69 -29.46 10.36
CA TRP A 262 4.37 -28.18 10.54
C TRP A 262 4.07 -27.64 11.93
N ASN A 263 5.00 -26.87 12.49
CA ASN A 263 4.78 -26.28 13.80
C ASN A 263 3.54 -25.40 13.76
N ARG A 264 2.80 -25.34 14.88
CA ARG A 264 1.69 -24.39 15.05
C ARG A 264 2.18 -22.93 15.12
N ASP A 265 3.46 -22.70 14.84
CA ASP A 265 4.18 -21.44 15.02
C ASP A 265 3.26 -20.24 14.81
N THR A 266 3.38 -19.25 15.70
CA THR A 266 2.47 -18.11 15.81
C THR A 266 2.61 -17.14 14.65
N ALA A 267 2.50 -17.61 13.40
CA ALA A 267 1.97 -16.84 12.30
C ALA A 267 0.55 -16.41 12.75
N SER A 268 0.51 -15.30 13.50
CA SER A 268 -0.43 -15.06 14.60
C SER A 268 -1.86 -14.82 14.15
N ASP A 269 -2.05 -14.73 12.84
CA ASP A 269 -3.26 -14.35 12.14
C ASP A 269 -3.71 -15.36 11.09
N ALA A 270 -2.94 -16.42 10.80
CA ALA A 270 -3.33 -17.43 9.82
C ALA A 270 -4.69 -18.06 10.20
N LYS A 271 -5.70 -17.87 9.34
CA LYS A 271 -7.06 -18.42 9.48
C LYS A 271 -7.26 -19.69 8.68
N THR A 272 -6.52 -19.85 7.59
CA THR A 272 -6.52 -21.06 6.77
C THR A 272 -5.08 -21.39 6.35
N PHE A 273 -4.85 -22.60 5.86
CA PHE A 273 -3.56 -22.98 5.26
C PHE A 273 -3.76 -23.41 3.81
N SER A 274 -2.78 -23.13 2.97
CA SER A 274 -2.66 -23.71 1.63
C SER A 274 -1.54 -24.72 1.63
N LEU A 275 -1.84 -25.94 1.17
CA LEU A 275 -0.84 -26.96 0.92
C LEU A 275 -0.65 -27.11 -0.60
N TYR A 276 0.57 -26.88 -1.05
CA TYR A 276 0.95 -27.02 -2.45
C TYR A 276 1.72 -28.32 -2.66
N LEU A 277 1.34 -29.04 -3.71
CA LEU A 277 1.95 -30.29 -4.14
C LEU A 277 2.35 -30.18 -5.61
N SER A 278 3.59 -30.56 -5.93
CA SER A 278 4.09 -30.56 -7.31
C SER A 278 5.01 -31.74 -7.57
N GLU A 279 5.00 -32.26 -8.80
CA GLU A 279 5.96 -33.28 -9.27
C GLU A 279 7.30 -32.65 -9.73
N SER A 280 7.37 -31.32 -9.74
CA SER A 280 8.55 -30.54 -10.09
C SER A 280 8.84 -29.48 -9.02
N PRO A 281 10.10 -29.06 -8.83
CA PRO A 281 10.43 -28.00 -7.89
C PRO A 281 9.59 -26.74 -8.11
N PHE A 282 9.33 -26.00 -7.03
CA PHE A 282 8.61 -24.72 -7.08
C PHE A 282 9.42 -23.55 -7.66
N ILE A 283 10.61 -23.83 -8.20
CA ILE A 283 11.55 -22.83 -8.73
C ILE A 283 10.86 -21.95 -9.79
N ASN A 284 11.00 -20.63 -9.65
CA ASN A 284 10.47 -19.59 -10.54
C ASN A 284 8.93 -19.49 -10.63
N ARG A 285 8.17 -19.94 -9.61
CA ARG A 285 6.70 -19.82 -9.58
C ARG A 285 6.25 -18.73 -8.60
N ARG A 286 5.21 -17.96 -8.95
CA ARG A 286 4.54 -16.95 -8.09
C ARG A 286 3.10 -17.40 -7.77
N ILE A 287 2.61 -17.16 -6.55
CA ILE A 287 1.25 -17.52 -6.08
C ILE A 287 0.16 -16.65 -6.71
N GLU A 288 0.51 -15.43 -7.14
CA GLU A 288 -0.41 -14.45 -7.74
C GLU A 288 -1.31 -15.08 -8.85
N ASN A 289 -0.81 -16.12 -9.51
CA ASN A 289 -1.61 -17.00 -10.34
C ASN A 289 -2.15 -18.17 -9.51
N ARG A 290 -3.38 -18.04 -8.96
CA ARG A 290 -4.11 -19.12 -8.23
C ARG A 290 -4.17 -20.46 -8.98
N HIS A 291 -3.82 -20.48 -10.28
CA HIS A 291 -3.59 -21.68 -11.07
C HIS A 291 -2.14 -21.76 -11.56
N ILE A 292 -1.29 -22.41 -10.77
CA ILE A 292 0.07 -22.73 -11.20
C ILE A 292 0.03 -24.10 -11.92
N ALA A 293 0.32 -24.12 -13.21
CA ALA A 293 0.28 -25.35 -14.01
C ALA A 293 1.14 -26.47 -13.39
N GLY A 294 0.55 -27.64 -13.17
CA GLY A 294 1.23 -28.79 -12.56
C GLY A 294 1.40 -28.72 -11.03
N VAL A 295 0.78 -27.75 -10.36
CA VAL A 295 0.68 -27.70 -8.89
C VAL A 295 -0.76 -28.04 -8.47
N LYS A 296 -0.91 -29.03 -7.59
CA LYS A 296 -2.16 -29.28 -6.87
C LYS A 296 -2.14 -28.41 -5.60
N GLN A 297 -3.13 -27.56 -5.43
CA GLN A 297 -3.34 -26.78 -4.21
C GLN A 297 -4.47 -27.41 -3.41
N ILE A 298 -4.27 -27.55 -2.10
CA ILE A 298 -5.25 -28.05 -1.14
C ILE A 298 -5.47 -26.96 -0.11
N ASN A 299 -6.69 -26.41 -0.05
CA ASN A 299 -7.05 -25.38 0.91
C ASN A 299 -7.59 -26.03 2.20
N ILE A 300 -6.98 -25.69 3.32
CA ILE A 300 -7.30 -26.22 4.65
C ILE A 300 -7.97 -25.10 5.45
N THR A 301 -9.30 -25.07 5.45
CA THR A 301 -10.08 -23.93 5.97
C THR A 301 -10.61 -24.09 7.39
N ASN A 302 -10.66 -25.32 7.94
CA ASN A 302 -11.23 -25.60 9.25
C ASN A 302 -10.16 -25.82 10.32
N ILE A 303 -9.35 -24.78 10.60
CA ILE A 303 -8.30 -24.85 11.63
C ILE A 303 -8.92 -25.02 13.02
N GLU A 304 -9.98 -24.28 13.34
CA GLU A 304 -10.63 -24.33 14.66
C GLU A 304 -11.31 -25.68 14.93
N GLY A 305 -11.71 -26.40 13.88
CA GLY A 305 -12.24 -27.76 13.97
C GLY A 305 -11.21 -28.88 13.91
N ALA A 306 -9.91 -28.56 13.97
CA ALA A 306 -8.85 -29.57 14.00
C ALA A 306 -9.03 -30.51 15.20
N GLU A 307 -8.96 -31.82 14.96
CA GLU A 307 -9.06 -32.80 16.04
C GLU A 307 -7.79 -32.73 16.90
N ILE A 308 -7.97 -32.57 18.21
CA ILE A 308 -6.85 -32.47 19.15
C ILE A 308 -6.34 -33.87 19.53
N ILE A 309 -5.04 -34.08 19.35
CA ILE A 309 -4.34 -35.30 19.74
C ILE A 309 -3.33 -34.96 20.84
N ASN A 310 -3.42 -35.65 21.98
CA ASN A 310 -2.43 -35.53 23.05
C ASN A 310 -1.34 -36.57 22.82
N ASP A 311 -0.20 -36.12 22.28
CA ASP A 311 0.96 -36.94 21.90
C ASP A 311 0.67 -37.98 20.80
N ILE A 312 1.59 -38.08 19.84
CA ILE A 312 1.55 -39.06 18.74
C ILE A 312 2.97 -39.35 18.31
N ASP A 313 3.26 -40.63 18.10
CA ASP A 313 4.52 -41.05 17.50
C ASP A 313 4.32 -41.27 16.00
N LEU A 314 4.65 -40.24 15.21
CA LEU A 314 4.67 -40.28 13.74
C LEU A 314 5.85 -41.05 13.17
N THR A 315 6.64 -41.76 13.98
CA THR A 315 7.68 -42.67 13.50
C THR A 315 7.27 -44.13 13.73
N GLY A 316 6.49 -44.39 14.76
CA GLY A 316 5.99 -45.71 15.16
C GLY A 316 4.60 -46.01 14.62
N CYS A 317 4.54 -46.59 13.41
CA CYS A 317 3.31 -47.14 12.85
C CYS A 317 3.21 -48.65 13.11
N THR A 318 2.16 -49.10 13.80
CA THR A 318 1.87 -50.53 14.01
C THR A 318 0.75 -51.00 13.07
N GLY A 319 1.10 -51.24 11.80
CA GLY A 319 0.16 -51.80 10.83
C GLY A 319 -0.17 -53.26 11.13
N SER A 320 -1.44 -53.64 11.03
CA SER A 320 -1.85 -55.06 11.00
C SER A 320 -1.45 -55.68 9.65
N ILE A 321 -1.23 -57.00 9.62
CA ILE A 321 -0.99 -57.77 8.38
C ILE A 321 -2.21 -57.67 7.43
N LEU A 322 -3.39 -57.35 7.96
CA LEU A 322 -4.67 -57.36 7.25
C LEU A 322 -5.15 -55.94 6.90
N GLU A 323 -4.66 -55.32 5.80
CA GLU A 323 -5.17 -54.08 5.14
C GLU A 323 -5.70 -52.92 6.02
N ARG A 324 -5.37 -52.90 7.31
CA ARG A 324 -5.90 -51.92 8.26
C ARG A 324 -5.03 -50.67 8.20
N PRO A 325 -5.65 -49.49 8.28
CA PRO A 325 -4.90 -48.24 8.29
C PRO A 325 -3.91 -48.22 9.45
N CYS A 326 -2.80 -47.51 9.26
CA CYS A 326 -1.76 -47.34 10.24
C CYS A 326 -2.33 -46.91 11.61
N LEU A 327 -1.99 -47.65 12.67
CA LEU A 327 -2.26 -47.23 14.04
C LEU A 327 -0.98 -46.61 14.62
N TYR A 328 -1.05 -45.30 14.86
CA TYR A 328 0.05 -44.53 15.41
C TYR A 328 0.24 -44.83 16.89
N ALA A 329 1.48 -45.12 17.29
CA ALA A 329 1.80 -45.33 18.69
C ALA A 329 1.42 -44.10 19.52
N LYS A 330 1.02 -44.33 20.78
CA LYS A 330 0.45 -43.37 21.74
C LYS A 330 -0.97 -42.86 21.42
N TYR A 331 -1.29 -42.55 20.16
CA TYR A 331 -2.64 -42.09 19.77
C TYR A 331 -3.63 -43.26 19.62
N GLY A 332 -3.18 -44.40 19.08
CA GLY A 332 -3.96 -45.63 19.00
C GLY A 332 -5.11 -45.62 17.97
N LYS A 333 -5.20 -44.60 17.13
CA LYS A 333 -6.21 -44.45 16.06
C LYS A 333 -5.53 -44.14 14.72
N PRO A 334 -6.20 -44.43 13.59
CA PRO A 334 -5.71 -44.02 12.29
C PRO A 334 -5.91 -42.51 12.07
N LEU A 335 -5.03 -41.94 11.25
CA LEU A 335 -5.23 -40.59 10.71
C LEU A 335 -6.06 -40.70 9.43
N PHE A 336 -7.09 -39.87 9.32
CA PHE A 336 -7.98 -39.84 8.17
C PHE A 336 -7.44 -38.89 7.12
N LYS A 337 -7.40 -39.38 5.87
CA LYS A 337 -7.02 -38.60 4.69
C LYS A 337 -7.88 -37.34 4.57
N GLY A 338 -7.25 -36.22 4.22
CA GLY A 338 -7.92 -34.93 4.06
C GLY A 338 -8.29 -34.21 5.36
N LYS A 339 -7.94 -34.76 6.53
CA LYS A 339 -8.27 -34.19 7.84
C LYS A 339 -7.07 -33.50 8.48
N LEU A 340 -7.30 -32.32 9.06
CA LEU A 340 -6.34 -31.58 9.87
C LEU A 340 -6.46 -32.01 11.34
N TYR A 341 -5.31 -32.22 11.99
CA TYR A 341 -5.22 -32.48 13.41
C TYR A 341 -4.27 -31.50 14.08
N LEU A 342 -4.55 -31.15 15.33
CA LEU A 342 -3.66 -30.39 16.19
C LEU A 342 -3.05 -31.34 17.21
N VAL A 343 -1.75 -31.59 17.09
CA VAL A 343 -1.00 -32.39 18.06
C VAL A 343 -0.48 -31.48 19.16
N LYS A 344 -0.72 -31.88 20.40
CA LYS A 344 -0.16 -31.29 21.61
C LYS A 344 0.82 -32.28 22.24
N ASP A 345 2.10 -32.09 21.96
CA ASP A 345 3.19 -32.83 22.61
C ASP A 345 3.70 -32.02 23.82
N ALA A 346 4.46 -32.64 24.71
CA ALA A 346 5.04 -32.02 25.90
C ALA A 346 5.98 -30.84 25.58
N ILE A 347 6.54 -30.79 24.36
CA ILE A 347 7.56 -29.82 23.97
C ILE A 347 7.00 -28.77 23.01
N GLN A 348 6.06 -29.13 22.14
CA GLN A 348 5.55 -28.25 21.08
C GLN A 348 4.15 -28.64 20.61
N GLU A 349 3.41 -27.66 20.11
CA GLU A 349 2.18 -27.89 19.37
C GLU A 349 2.45 -27.80 17.85
N TYR A 350 1.86 -28.72 17.09
CA TYR A 350 2.05 -28.76 15.64
C TYR A 350 0.81 -29.32 14.94
N TYR A 351 0.62 -28.89 13.69
CA TYR A 351 -0.45 -29.41 12.85
C TYR A 351 0.06 -30.62 12.05
N ILE A 352 -0.85 -31.55 11.77
CA ILE A 352 -0.63 -32.64 10.82
C ILE A 352 -1.81 -32.76 9.86
N TYR A 353 -1.50 -33.06 8.60
CA TYR A 353 -2.47 -33.26 7.54
C TYR A 353 -2.07 -34.48 6.69
N ALA A 354 -2.99 -35.43 6.55
CA ALA A 354 -2.77 -36.62 5.74
C ALA A 354 -3.21 -36.37 4.29
N ILE A 355 -2.25 -36.35 3.37
CA ILE A 355 -2.45 -36.19 1.92
C ILE A 355 -2.67 -37.57 1.29
N ASP A 356 -3.52 -37.63 0.28
CA ASP A 356 -3.80 -38.83 -0.50
C ASP A 356 -3.56 -38.66 -2.01
N GLU A 357 -3.86 -39.72 -2.76
CA GLU A 357 -3.77 -39.79 -4.23
C GLU A 357 -2.36 -39.56 -4.80
N LEU A 358 -1.34 -39.87 -4.02
CA LEU A 358 0.04 -39.85 -4.50
C LEU A 358 0.36 -41.12 -5.28
N LYS A 359 1.24 -41.01 -6.27
CA LYS A 359 1.77 -42.18 -6.96
C LYS A 359 2.95 -42.72 -6.16
N ASP A 360 2.91 -44.02 -5.85
CA ASP A 360 3.99 -44.67 -5.11
C ASP A 360 5.32 -44.53 -5.83
N ASN A 361 6.40 -44.41 -5.05
CA ASN A 361 7.79 -44.21 -5.48
C ASN A 361 8.06 -42.92 -6.28
N LYS A 362 7.06 -42.05 -6.46
CA LYS A 362 7.21 -40.77 -7.14
C LYS A 362 7.62 -39.66 -6.18
N LEU A 363 8.60 -38.84 -6.59
CA LEU A 363 9.05 -37.67 -5.83
C LEU A 363 8.06 -36.53 -5.99
N TYR A 364 7.66 -35.95 -4.87
CA TYR A 364 6.83 -34.77 -4.80
C TYR A 364 7.50 -33.68 -3.97
N TYR A 365 7.17 -32.44 -4.30
CA TYR A 365 7.56 -31.21 -3.63
C TYR A 365 6.34 -30.68 -2.90
N PHE A 366 6.48 -30.42 -1.59
CA PHE A 366 5.39 -29.99 -0.72
C PHE A 366 5.75 -28.67 -0.07
N ALA A 367 4.80 -27.75 -0.05
CA ALA A 367 4.90 -26.50 0.69
C ALA A 367 3.60 -26.22 1.44
N VAL A 368 3.72 -25.53 2.56
CA VAL A 368 2.57 -25.11 3.37
C VAL A 368 2.73 -23.63 3.69
N THR A 369 1.68 -22.86 3.48
CA THR A 369 1.62 -21.42 3.71
C THR A 369 0.39 -21.10 4.57
N GLY A 370 0.51 -20.09 5.43
CA GLY A 370 -0.63 -19.50 6.12
C GLY A 370 -1.36 -18.49 5.23
N ILE A 371 -2.68 -18.43 5.38
CA ILE A 371 -3.54 -17.40 4.80
C ILE A 371 -4.28 -16.73 5.95
N ASP A 372 -4.20 -15.41 6.06
CA ASP A 372 -4.89 -14.64 7.09
C ASP A 372 -6.39 -14.47 6.80
N ALA A 373 -7.07 -13.60 7.57
CA ALA A 373 -8.49 -13.32 7.42
C ALA A 373 -8.83 -12.49 6.16
N ASN A 374 -7.85 -11.80 5.58
CA ASN A 374 -7.99 -10.92 4.43
C ASN A 374 -7.54 -11.59 3.12
N GLU A 375 -7.34 -12.91 3.16
CA GLU A 375 -6.83 -13.73 2.05
C GLU A 375 -5.39 -13.41 1.63
N ASN A 376 -4.58 -12.74 2.46
CA ASN A 376 -3.17 -12.59 2.12
C ASN A 376 -2.44 -13.88 2.42
N GLU A 377 -1.61 -14.24 1.47
CA GLU A 377 -0.79 -15.43 1.50
C GLU A 377 0.63 -15.05 1.12
N LEU A 378 1.61 -15.63 1.80
CA LEU A 378 3.00 -15.29 1.57
C LEU A 378 3.40 -15.66 0.14
N ASN A 379 3.52 -14.66 -0.73
CA ASN A 379 3.92 -14.84 -2.13
C ASN A 379 5.43 -15.05 -2.30
N ASN A 380 6.22 -14.71 -1.27
CA ASN A 380 7.67 -14.69 -1.30
C ASN A 380 8.26 -14.80 0.11
N ASP A 381 9.20 -15.72 0.30
CA ASP A 381 9.75 -15.98 1.63
C ASP A 381 10.77 -14.96 2.15
N ARG A 382 11.21 -14.01 1.31
CA ARG A 382 12.21 -12.97 1.64
C ARG A 382 13.49 -13.50 2.30
N THR A 383 13.76 -14.81 2.23
CA THR A 383 14.91 -15.46 2.87
C THR A 383 16.24 -14.96 2.32
N LYS A 384 16.20 -14.36 1.12
CA LYS A 384 17.33 -13.70 0.46
C LYS A 384 16.88 -12.32 -0.05
N PRO A 385 17.71 -11.26 0.11
CA PRO A 385 17.45 -9.97 -0.51
C PRO A 385 17.20 -10.12 -2.01
N GLY A 386 16.07 -9.59 -2.50
CA GLY A 386 15.67 -9.70 -3.90
C GLY A 386 15.00 -11.03 -4.30
N SER A 387 14.81 -11.98 -3.37
CA SER A 387 13.89 -13.11 -3.62
C SER A 387 12.52 -12.54 -3.96
N ARG A 388 11.85 -13.12 -4.95
CA ARG A 388 10.45 -12.84 -5.33
C ARG A 388 9.66 -14.16 -5.41
N PHE A 389 10.12 -15.18 -4.68
CA PHE A 389 9.70 -16.56 -4.84
C PHE A 389 9.11 -17.07 -3.54
N ILE A 390 7.96 -17.73 -3.69
CA ILE A 390 7.19 -18.33 -2.60
C ILE A 390 8.07 -19.23 -1.72
N LEU A 391 8.98 -19.98 -2.37
CA LEU A 391 9.62 -21.17 -1.82
C LEU A 391 11.08 -21.24 -2.29
N ALA A 392 12.01 -20.62 -1.56
CA ALA A 392 13.42 -20.82 -1.77
C ALA A 392 13.86 -22.20 -1.25
N ASP A 393 14.83 -22.79 -1.94
CA ASP A 393 15.36 -24.14 -1.66
C ASP A 393 15.78 -24.27 -0.19
N GLY A 394 15.12 -25.20 0.54
CA GLY A 394 15.45 -25.55 1.92
C GLY A 394 14.80 -24.73 3.04
N ALA A 395 14.02 -23.69 2.75
CA ALA A 395 13.37 -22.87 3.78
C ALA A 395 11.87 -23.15 3.97
N ASN A 396 11.12 -23.34 2.87
CA ASN A 396 9.64 -23.35 2.93
C ASN A 396 8.97 -24.50 2.17
N TYR A 397 9.76 -25.35 1.49
CA TYR A 397 9.26 -26.57 0.89
C TYR A 397 10.19 -27.73 1.18
N ILE A 398 9.61 -28.91 1.23
CA ILE A 398 10.28 -30.18 1.49
C ILE A 398 9.93 -31.19 0.40
N THR A 399 10.74 -32.24 0.29
CA THR A 399 10.50 -33.30 -0.68
C THR A 399 10.17 -34.60 0.01
N GLY A 400 9.31 -35.40 -0.62
CA GLY A 400 8.88 -36.68 -0.09
C GLY A 400 8.40 -37.62 -1.19
N LYS A 401 8.32 -38.90 -0.85
CA LYS A 401 7.73 -39.96 -1.67
C LYS A 401 6.77 -40.74 -0.79
N SER A 402 5.72 -41.28 -1.38
CA SER A 402 4.97 -42.38 -0.76
C SER A 402 5.65 -43.68 -1.18
N ILE A 403 6.06 -44.52 -0.22
CA ILE A 403 6.74 -45.79 -0.48
C ILE A 403 5.81 -46.93 -0.08
N ASP A 404 5.35 -47.69 -1.08
CA ASP A 404 4.68 -48.96 -0.82
C ASP A 404 5.74 -50.05 -0.60
N ASP A 405 5.88 -50.48 0.65
CA ASP A 405 6.64 -51.67 1.00
C ASP A 405 5.76 -52.89 0.73
N THR A 406 5.79 -53.38 -0.51
CA THR A 406 5.16 -54.64 -0.94
C THR A 406 5.57 -55.84 -0.11
#